data_AF-A0A7N2N046-F1
#
_entry.id   AF-A0A7N2N046-F1
#
_cell.length_a   1.000
_cell.length_b   1.000
_cell.length_c   1.000
_cell.angle_alpha   90.00
_cell.angle_beta   90.00
_cell.angle_gamma   90.00
#
_symmetry.space_group_name_H-M   'P 1'
#
loop_
_entity.id
_entity.type
_entity.pdbx_description
1 polymer ?
#
loop_
_entity_poly.entity_id
_entity_poly.type
_entity_poly.pdbx_seq_one_letter_code
_entity_poly.pdbx_strand_id
1 'polypeptide(L)'
;MAVSVVSCVVTRLGNLVAQEAIYLNDVSDKVHELQTELTRMQCFLRDADARQNESAFVKNSVVEMKDLAYDAEDIIATYALTVASRKGRGT
;
A
#
# COMPACT_ATOMS: atom_id res chain seq x y z
N MET A 1 0.90 32.85 -31.60
CA MET A 1 1.37 31.47 -31.81
C MET A 1 2.25 30.95 -30.66
N ALA A 2 3.32 31.65 -30.25
CA ALA A 2 4.14 31.20 -29.11
C ALA A 2 3.37 31.22 -27.76
N VAL A 3 2.62 32.28 -27.48
CA VAL A 3 1.82 32.42 -26.24
C VAL A 3 0.78 31.29 -26.08
N SER A 4 0.13 30.87 -27.17
CA SER A 4 -0.84 29.76 -27.14
C SER A 4 -0.16 28.41 -26.92
N VAL A 5 1.05 28.20 -27.45
CA VAL A 5 1.83 26.99 -27.20
C VAL A 5 2.26 26.91 -25.73
N VAL A 6 2.79 28.00 -25.18
CA VAL A 6 3.19 28.06 -23.76
C VAL A 6 1.98 27.83 -22.84
N SER A 7 0.85 28.47 -23.13
CA SER A 7 -0.40 28.26 -22.37
C SER A 7 -0.85 26.80 -22.38
N CYS A 8 -0.82 26.15 -23.56
CA CYS A 8 -1.16 24.73 -23.70
C CYS A 8 -0.26 23.82 -22.85
N VAL A 9 1.06 24.07 -22.84
CA VAL A 9 2.02 23.30 -22.04
C VAL A 9 1.78 23.50 -20.53
N VAL A 10 1.52 24.73 -20.09
CA VAL A 10 1.23 25.04 -18.67
C VAL A 10 -0.05 24.32 -18.23
N THR A 11 -1.12 24.36 -19.02
CA THR A 11 -2.36 23.63 -18.70
C THR A 11 -2.11 22.12 -18.63
N ARG A 12 -1.39 21.56 -19.60
CA ARG A 12 -1.09 20.12 -19.61
C ARG A 12 -0.25 19.71 -18.40
N LEU A 13 0.73 20.51 -18.01
CA LEU A 13 1.53 20.28 -16.82
C LEU A 13 0.67 20.33 -15.54
N GLY A 14 -0.20 21.34 -15.42
CA GLY A 14 -1.12 21.47 -14.29
C GLY A 14 -2.04 20.25 -14.14
N ASN A 15 -2.60 19.76 -15.25
CA ASN A 15 -3.45 18.57 -15.25
C ASN A 15 -2.69 17.31 -14.82
N LEU A 16 -1.45 17.13 -15.31
CA LEU A 16 -0.61 15.99 -14.93
C LEU A 16 -0.28 16.00 -13.44
N VAL A 17 0.10 17.16 -12.89
CA VAL A 17 0.40 17.31 -11.46
C VAL A 17 -0.84 17.09 -10.60
N ALA A 18 -2.00 17.60 -11.02
CA ALA A 18 -3.25 17.39 -10.29
C ALA A 18 -3.66 15.90 -10.27
N GLN A 19 -3.50 15.20 -11.40
CA GLN A 19 -3.79 13.77 -11.49
C GLN A 19 -2.86 12.95 -10.58
N GLU A 20 -1.57 13.26 -10.57
CA GLU A 20 -0.60 12.59 -9.69
C GLU A 20 -0.91 12.85 -8.21
N ALA A 21 -1.32 14.08 -7.86
CA ALA A 21 -1.69 14.42 -6.47
C ALA A 21 -2.90 13.62 -5.98
N ILE A 22 -3.94 13.45 -6.82
CA ILE A 22 -5.10 12.62 -6.50
C ILE A 22 -4.67 11.16 -6.32
N TYR A 23 -3.88 10.63 -7.27
CA TYR A 23 -3.38 9.26 -7.19
C TYR A 23 -2.58 9.01 -5.90
N LEU A 24 -1.69 9.93 -5.53
CA LEU A 24 -0.91 9.82 -4.30
C LEU A 24 -1.77 9.90 -3.04
N ASN A 25 -2.82 10.72 -3.05
CA ASN A 25 -3.78 10.78 -1.94
C ASN A 25 -4.50 9.45 -1.77
N ASP A 26 -5.05 8.89 -2.85
CA ASP A 26 -5.75 7.60 -2.81
C ASP A 26 -4.82 6.47 -2.34
N VAL A 27 -3.57 6.46 -2.80
CA VAL A 27 -2.56 5.50 -2.33
C VAL A 27 -2.26 5.68 -0.85
N SER A 28 -2.16 6.92 -0.36
CA SER A 28 -1.96 7.20 1.07
C SER A 28 -3.09 6.63 1.92
N ASP A 29 -4.35 6.81 1.50
CA ASP A 29 -5.51 6.26 2.20
C ASP A 29 -5.46 4.73 2.24
N LYS A 30 -5.08 4.07 1.13
CA LYS A 30 -4.91 2.60 1.09
C LYS A 30 -3.77 2.09 1.95
N VAL A 31 -2.66 2.81 2.03
CA VAL A 31 -1.57 2.47 2.96
C VAL A 31 -2.05 2.56 4.40
N HIS A 32 -2.82 3.59 4.74
CA HIS A 32 -3.37 3.75 6.08
C HIS A 32 -4.37 2.65 6.46
N GLU A 33 -5.25 2.28 5.53
CA GLU A 33 -6.16 1.14 5.69
C GLU A 33 -5.38 -0.16 5.97
N LEU A 34 -4.36 -0.46 5.15
CA LEU A 34 -3.54 -1.67 5.33
C LEU A 34 -2.81 -1.69 6.68
N GLN A 35 -2.24 -0.56 7.11
CA GLN A 35 -1.60 -0.44 8.43
C GLN A 35 -2.59 -0.70 9.57
N THR A 36 -3.82 -0.19 9.44
CA THR A 36 -4.89 -0.39 10.42
C THR A 36 -5.26 -1.86 10.53
N GLU A 37 -5.45 -2.55 9.40
CA GLU A 37 -5.78 -3.98 9.40
C GLU A 37 -4.63 -4.83 9.94
N LEU A 38 -3.37 -4.57 9.55
CA LEU A 38 -2.21 -5.27 10.10
C LEU A 38 -2.09 -5.09 11.63
N THR A 39 -2.42 -3.91 12.14
CA THR A 39 -2.47 -3.64 13.59
C THR A 39 -3.56 -4.48 14.27
N ARG A 40 -4.74 -4.60 13.65
CA ARG A 40 -5.83 -5.45 14.16
C ARG A 40 -5.44 -6.93 14.16
N MET A 41 -4.80 -7.41 13.10
CA MET A 41 -4.26 -8.76 13.01
C MET A 41 -3.27 -9.03 14.14
N GLN A 42 -2.35 -8.09 14.40
CA GLN A 42 -1.40 -8.21 15.50
C GLN A 42 -2.09 -8.33 16.86
N CYS A 43 -3.09 -7.49 17.13
CA CYS A 43 -3.90 -7.58 18.35
C CYS A 43 -4.62 -8.93 18.47
N PHE A 44 -5.26 -9.38 17.39
CA PHE A 44 -5.94 -10.69 17.36
C PHE A 44 -4.97 -11.83 17.63
N LEU A 45 -3.82 -11.85 16.94
CA LEU A 45 -2.81 -12.90 17.11
C LEU A 45 -2.27 -12.96 18.54
N ARG A 46 -2.09 -11.81 19.20
CA ARG A 46 -1.70 -11.76 20.61
C ARG A 46 -2.74 -12.42 21.52
N ASP A 47 -4.01 -12.13 21.31
CA ASP A 47 -5.09 -12.70 22.12
C ASP A 47 -5.32 -14.19 21.79
N ALA A 48 -5.11 -14.59 20.54
CA ALA A 48 -5.22 -15.96 20.07
C ALA A 48 -4.07 -16.84 20.59
N ASP A 49 -2.84 -16.33 20.70
CA ASP A 49 -1.69 -17.08 21.21
C ASP A 49 -1.92 -17.58 22.66
N ALA A 50 -2.62 -16.78 23.47
CA ALA A 50 -3.05 -17.15 24.82
C ALA A 50 -4.10 -18.28 24.86
N ARG A 51 -4.81 -18.53 23.76
CA ARG A 51 -5.98 -19.42 23.68
C ARG A 51 -5.87 -20.50 22.60
N GLN A 52 -4.75 -20.58 21.89
CA GLN A 52 -4.63 -21.36 20.65
C GLN A 52 -4.82 -22.88 20.83
N ASN A 53 -4.61 -23.40 22.03
CA ASN A 53 -4.82 -24.81 22.36
C ASN A 53 -6.26 -25.14 22.78
N GLU A 54 -7.11 -24.12 22.94
CA GLU A 54 -8.49 -24.28 23.42
C GLU A 54 -9.48 -24.55 22.28
N SER A 55 -9.11 -24.23 21.04
CA SER A 55 -10.03 -24.30 19.90
C SER A 55 -9.32 -24.47 18.56
N ALA A 56 -9.71 -25.50 17.81
CA ALA A 56 -9.26 -25.70 16.43
C ALA A 56 -9.63 -24.51 15.52
N PHE A 57 -10.73 -23.82 15.80
CA PHE A 57 -11.11 -22.60 15.09
C PHE A 57 -10.08 -21.49 15.31
N VAL A 58 -9.69 -21.24 16.57
CA VAL A 58 -8.66 -20.24 16.90
C VAL A 58 -7.33 -20.59 16.23
N LYS A 59 -6.95 -21.88 16.25
CA LYS A 59 -5.73 -22.36 15.59
C LYS A 59 -5.75 -22.10 14.08
N ASN A 60 -6.86 -22.38 13.40
CA ASN A 60 -6.98 -22.11 11.96
C ASN A 60 -6.97 -20.61 11.66
N SER A 61 -7.67 -19.80 12.44
CA SER A 61 -7.66 -18.34 12.27
C SER A 61 -6.26 -17.73 12.44
N VAL A 62 -5.42 -18.29 13.32
CA VAL A 62 -4.01 -17.87 13.45
C VAL A 62 -3.21 -18.16 12.18
N VAL A 63 -3.44 -19.29 11.52
CA VAL A 63 -2.79 -19.64 10.25
C VAL A 63 -3.23 -18.66 9.17
N GLU A 64 -4.54 -18.46 8.99
CA GLU A 64 -5.08 -17.52 8.00
C GLU A 64 -4.54 -16.10 8.18
N MET A 65 -4.46 -15.61 9.41
CA MET A 65 -3.93 -14.27 9.71
C MET A 65 -2.43 -14.13 9.41
N LYS A 66 -1.65 -15.20 9.59
CA LYS A 66 -0.23 -15.22 9.22
C LYS A 66 -0.05 -15.21 7.71
N ASP A 67 -0.84 -16.02 6.99
CA ASP A 67 -0.80 -16.07 5.53
C ASP A 67 -1.13 -14.70 4.93
N LEU A 68 -2.18 -14.03 5.42
CA LEU A 68 -2.53 -12.68 4.99
C LEU A 68 -1.45 -11.63 5.31
N ALA A 69 -0.74 -11.77 6.42
CA ALA A 69 0.39 -10.89 6.74
C ALA A 69 1.56 -11.09 5.77
N TYR A 70 1.83 -12.33 5.35
CA TYR A 70 2.82 -12.61 4.31
C TYR A 70 2.41 -12.04 2.95
N ASP A 71 1.14 -12.16 2.56
CA ASP A 71 0.63 -11.54 1.33
C ASP A 71 0.82 -10.02 1.33
N ALA A 72 0.57 -9.37 2.48
CA ALA A 72 0.81 -7.93 2.63
C ALA A 72 2.29 -7.56 2.49
N GLU A 73 3.19 -8.35 3.08
CA GLU A 73 4.64 -8.16 2.96
C GLU A 73 5.11 -8.30 1.49
N ASP A 74 4.60 -9.30 0.76
CA ASP A 74 4.94 -9.51 -0.65
C ASP A 74 4.51 -8.32 -1.52
N ILE A 75 3.34 -7.73 -1.26
CA ILE A 75 2.86 -6.51 -1.93
C ILE A 75 3.81 -5.34 -1.65
N ILE A 76 4.20 -5.14 -0.38
CA ILE A 76 5.10 -4.06 0.03
C ILE A 76 6.48 -4.23 -0.62
N ALA A 77 7.04 -5.45 -0.61
CA ALA A 77 8.31 -5.77 -1.23
C ALA A 77 8.29 -5.52 -2.75
N THR A 78 7.22 -5.95 -3.42
CA THR A 78 7.01 -5.73 -4.86
C THR A 78 6.97 -4.24 -5.20
N TYR A 79 6.27 -3.45 -4.39
CA TYR A 79 6.22 -1.99 -4.57
C TYR A 79 7.60 -1.35 -4.37
N ALA A 80 8.33 -1.73 -3.31
CA ALA A 80 9.68 -1.23 -3.04
C ALA A 80 10.65 -1.51 -4.21
N LEU A 81 10.61 -2.72 -4.78
CA LEU A 81 11.40 -3.11 -5.96
C LEU A 81 11.02 -2.29 -7.20
N THR A 82 9.73 -2.03 -7.40
CA THR A 82 9.24 -1.19 -8.50
C THR A 82 9.74 0.24 -8.39
N VAL A 83 9.68 0.83 -7.20
CA VAL A 83 10.18 2.19 -6.93
C VAL A 83 11.70 2.26 -7.10
N ALA A 84 12.44 1.28 -6.59
CA ALA A 84 13.90 1.20 -6.75
C ALA A 84 14.30 1.11 -8.23
N SER A 85 13.58 0.31 -9.02
CA SER A 85 13.83 0.14 -10.46
C SER A 85 13.56 1.42 -11.26
N ARG A 86 12.58 2.24 -10.85
CA ARG A 86 12.32 3.55 -11.48
C ARG A 86 13.47 4.54 -11.21
N LYS A 87 14.05 4.51 -10.01
CA LYS A 87 15.18 5.38 -9.63
C LYS A 87 16.46 5.06 -10.41
N GLY A 88 16.66 3.82 -10.84
CA GLY A 88 17.83 3.40 -11.64
C GLY A 88 17.77 3.69 -13.14
N ARG A 89 16.64 4.16 -13.68
CA ARG A 89 16.48 4.53 -15.12
C ARG A 89 16.66 6.02 -15.40
N GLY A 90 16.97 6.82 -14.38
CA GLY A 90 17.12 8.27 -14.46
C GLY A 90 18.57 8.77 -14.47
N THR A 91 19.56 7.89 -14.64
CA THR A 91 20.98 8.24 -14.79
C THR A 91 21.46 8.01 -16.21
#